data_AF-A0A7R9Q0K5-F1
#
_entry.id   AF-A0A7R9Q0K5-F1
#
_cell.length_a   1.000
_cell.length_b   1.000
_cell.length_c   1.000
_cell.angle_alpha   90.00
_cell.angle_beta   90.00
_cell.angle_gamma   90.00
#
_symmetry.space_group_name_H-M   'P 1'
#
loop_
_entity.id
_entity.type
_entity.pdbx_description
1 polymer ?
#
loop_
_entity_poly.entity_id
_entity_poly.type
_entity_poly.pdbx_seq_one_letter_code
_entity_poly.pdbx_strand_id
1 'polypeptide(L)' 'MALHSAVKGKLIAVIGDEDTCVGFLLGGIGEMNRQKSPQHNFLVVDKNTTTTDIEDTFRAFLKRD' A
#
# COMPACT_ATOMS: atom_id res chain seq x y z
N MET A 1 21.41 -6.45 22.46
CA MET A 1 21.57 -5.77 21.15
C MET A 1 21.39 -6.81 20.05
N ALA A 2 20.21 -6.88 19.44
CA ALA A 2 20.04 -7.64 18.22
C ALA A 2 20.42 -6.72 17.06
N LEU A 3 21.63 -6.92 16.52
CA LEU A 3 21.96 -6.46 15.18
C LEU A 3 21.04 -7.22 14.21
N HIS A 4 19.92 -6.63 13.82
CA HIS A 4 19.19 -7.07 12.64
C HIS A 4 19.37 -6.01 11.56
N SER A 5 20.34 -6.31 10.69
CA SER A 5 20.40 -5.95 9.26
C SER A 5 19.75 -4.62 8.86
N ALA A 6 20.60 -3.65 8.49
CA ALA A 6 20.21 -2.44 7.75
C ALA A 6 19.81 -2.75 6.29
N VAL A 7 18.90 -3.71 6.08
CA VAL A 7 18.07 -3.78 4.88
C VAL A 7 16.77 -3.12 5.26
N LYS A 8 16.50 -1.93 4.71
CA LYS A 8 15.20 -1.29 4.84
C LYS A 8 14.16 -2.29 4.30
N GLY A 9 13.35 -2.85 5.19
CA GLY A 9 12.34 -3.86 4.81
C GLY A 9 11.47 -3.34 3.67
N LYS A 10 11.15 -4.21 2.71
CA LYS A 10 10.22 -3.85 1.63
C LYS A 10 8.81 -3.78 2.22
N LEU A 11 8.05 -2.77 1.82
CA LEU A 11 6.65 -2.62 2.21
C LEU A 11 5.76 -3.41 1.25
N ILE A 12 4.64 -3.92 1.76
CA ILE A 12 3.59 -4.55 0.96
C ILE A 12 2.55 -3.48 0.62
N ALA A 13 2.13 -3.44 -0.64
CA ALA A 13 1.03 -2.60 -1.09
C ALA A 13 -0.13 -3.44 -1.64
N VAL A 14 -1.36 -3.02 -1.39
CA VAL A 14 -2.58 -3.81 -1.68
C VAL A 14 -3.54 -3.01 -2.57
N ILE A 15 -4.03 -3.59 -3.65
CA ILE A 15 -5.15 -3.04 -4.43
C ILE A 15 -6.23 -4.12 -4.43
N GLY A 16 -7.40 -3.83 -3.87
CA GLY A 16 -8.44 -4.83 -3.68
C GLY A 16 -9.78 -4.21 -3.30
N ASP A 17 -10.81 -5.05 -3.16
CA ASP A 17 -12.09 -4.63 -2.61
C ASP A 17 -12.00 -4.34 -1.10
N GLU A 18 -13.06 -3.76 -0.54
CA GLU A 18 -13.11 -3.32 0.85
C GLU A 18 -12.77 -4.45 1.83
N ASP A 19 -13.39 -5.62 1.67
CA ASP A 19 -13.19 -6.76 2.56
C ASP A 19 -11.74 -7.27 2.54
N THR A 20 -11.12 -7.34 1.36
CA THR A 20 -9.71 -7.73 1.23
C THR A 20 -8.78 -6.71 1.89
N CYS A 21 -8.99 -5.42 1.62
CA CYS A 21 -8.20 -4.35 2.22
C CYS A 21 -8.32 -4.33 3.75
N VAL A 22 -9.54 -4.51 4.28
CA VAL A 22 -9.79 -4.61 5.73
C VAL A 22 -9.04 -5.80 6.32
N GLY A 23 -9.08 -6.97 5.68
CA GLY A 23 -8.34 -8.15 6.14
C GLY A 23 -6.83 -7.90 6.26
N PHE A 24 -6.23 -7.24 5.27
CA PHE A 24 -4.81 -6.88 5.30
C PHE A 24 -4.48 -5.84 6.36
N LEU A 25 -5.35 -4.83 6.54
CA LEU A 25 -5.19 -3.82 7.59
C LEU A 25 -5.22 -4.44 8.99
N LEU A 26 -6.14 -5.37 9.24
CA LEU A 26 -6.20 -6.14 10.49
C LEU A 26 -4.97 -7.04 10.68
N GLY A 27 -4.41 -7.55 9.58
CA GLY A 27 -3.15 -8.31 9.56
C GLY A 27 -1.88 -7.47 9.76
N GLY A 28 -2.01 -6.15 9.94
CA GLY A 28 -0.87 -5.24 10.13
C GLY A 28 -0.21 -4.75 8.84
N ILE A 29 -0.86 -4.93 7.68
CA ILE A 29 -0.41 -4.44 6.38
C ILE A 29 -1.21 -3.19 6.01
N GLY A 30 -0.54 -2.09 5.66
CA GLY A 30 -1.20 -0.83 5.29
C GLY A 30 -0.48 0.44 5.73
N GLU A 31 0.84 0.37 5.92
CA GLU A 31 1.67 1.46 6.42
C GLU A 31 1.38 2.79 5.69
N MET A 32 1.30 3.88 6.45
CA MET A 32 1.05 5.20 5.90
C MET A 32 2.35 6.01 5.85
N ASN A 33 2.71 6.50 4.66
CA ASN A 33 3.87 7.37 4.54
C ASN A 33 3.50 8.80 4.95
N ARG A 34 4.00 9.27 6.11
CA ARG A 34 3.72 10.62 6.62
C ARG A 34 4.62 11.72 6.07
N GLN A 35 5.70 11.37 5.34
CA GLN A 35 6.78 12.32 5.03
C GLN A 35 6.72 12.97 3.64
N LYS A 36 6.22 12.28 2.61
CA LYS A 36 6.34 12.77 1.22
C LYS A 36 5.02 13.11 0.52
N SER A 37 3.92 12.62 1.07
CA SER A 37 2.51 12.84 0.72
C SER A 37 1.78 11.76 1.52
N PRO A 38 0.61 12.00 2.13
CA PRO A 38 -0.17 10.95 2.77
C PRO A 38 -0.60 9.93 1.70
N GLN A 39 0.29 8.99 1.40
CA GLN A 39 0.04 7.89 0.49
C GLN A 39 -0.07 6.64 1.34
N HIS A 40 -1.26 6.07 1.30
CA HIS A 40 -1.52 4.75 1.82
C HIS A 40 -0.80 3.71 0.95
N ASN A 41 -0.41 2.61 1.58
CA ASN A 41 0.02 1.40 0.87
C ASN A 41 -1.16 0.54 0.42
N PHE A 42 -2.35 1.12 0.28
CA PHE A 42 -3.48 0.40 -0.26
C PHE A 42 -4.41 1.30 -1.07
N LEU A 43 -5.18 0.68 -1.96
CA LEU A 43 -6.31 1.27 -2.67
C LEU A 43 -7.51 0.33 -2.51
N VAL A 44 -8.58 0.86 -1.95
CA VAL A 44 -9.89 0.19 -1.95
C VAL A 44 -10.56 0.48 -3.28
N VAL A 45 -10.91 -0.57 -4.00
CA VAL A 45 -11.60 -0.51 -5.28
C VAL A 45 -13.09 -0.73 -5.03
N ASP A 46 -13.89 0.26 -5.42
CA ASP A 46 -15.34 0.21 -5.39
C ASP A 46 -15.93 0.32 -6.80
N LYS A 47 -17.26 0.41 -6.90
CA LYS A 47 -17.96 0.56 -8.20
C LYS A 47 -17.73 1.92 -8.87
N ASN A 48 -17.22 2.90 -8.13
CA ASN A 48 -16.96 4.25 -8.63
C ASN A 48 -15.49 4.44 -9.05
N THR A 49 -14.63 3.51 -8.67
CA THR A 49 -13.20 3.53 -8.97
C THR A 49 -12.99 3.28 -10.46
N THR A 50 -12.32 4.21 -11.12
CA THR A 50 -12.08 4.08 -12.57
C THR A 50 -10.88 3.18 -12.84
N THR A 51 -10.85 2.56 -14.03
CA THR A 51 -9.67 1.77 -14.45
C THR A 51 -8.40 2.61 -14.49
N THR A 52 -8.52 3.90 -14.83
CA THR A 52 -7.42 4.87 -14.81
C THR A 52 -6.84 5.02 -13.40
N ASP A 53 -7.69 5.15 -12.38
CA ASP A 53 -7.24 5.29 -10.99
C ASP A 53 -6.46 4.04 -10.51
N ILE A 54 -6.90 2.86 -10.93
CA ILE A 54 -6.23 1.59 -10.64
C ILE A 54 -4.85 1.55 -11.30
N GLU A 55 -4.76 1.89 -12.59
CA GLU A 55 -3.50 1.92 -13.33
C GLU A 55 -2.51 2.93 -12.77
N ASP A 56 -2.97 4.14 -12.48
CA ASP A 56 -2.13 5.20 -11.92
C ASP A 56 -1.60 4.82 -10.54
N THR A 57 -2.45 4.22 -9.70
CA THR A 57 -2.04 3.70 -8.40
C THR A 57 -1.03 2.57 -8.52
N PHE A 58 -1.27 1.61 -9.42
CA PHE A 58 -0.33 0.52 -9.67
C PHE A 58 1.04 1.04 -10.11
N ARG A 59 1.07 1.99 -11.07
CA ARG A 59 2.31 2.64 -11.51
C ARG A 59 2.98 3.43 -10.38
N ALA A 60 2.20 4.07 -9.51
CA ALA A 60 2.74 4.77 -8.34
C ALA A 60 3.39 3.80 -7.35
N PHE A 61 2.80 2.63 -7.12
CA PHE A 61 3.36 1.60 -6.23
C PHE A 61 4.67 1.01 -6.78
N LEU A 62 4.77 0.80 -8.10
CA LEU A 62 5.99 0.30 -8.73
C LEU A 62 7.17 1.29 -8.69
N LYS A 63 6.90 2.60 -8.56
CA LYS A 63 7.93 3.65 -8.49
C LYS A 63 8.52 3.83 -7.08
N ARG A 64 8.07 3.06 -6.08
CA ARG A 64 8.52 3.16 -4.69
C ARG A 64 9.76 2.29 -4.49
N ASP A 65 10.90 2.91 -4.17
CA ASP A 65 12.18 2.24 -3.82
C ASP A 65 12.31 1.87 -2.34
#